data_AF-A0A1I7YFW9-F1
#
_entry.id   AF-A0A1I7YFW9-F1
#
_cell.length_a   1.000
_cell.length_b   1.000
_cell.length_c   1.000
_cell.angle_alpha   90.00
_cell.angle_beta   90.00
_cell.angle_gamma   90.00
#
_symmetry.space_group_name_H-M   'P 1'
#
loop_
_entity.id
_entity.type
_entity.pdbx_description
1 polymer ?
#
loop_
_entity_poly.entity_id
_entity_poly.type
_entity_poly.pdbx_seq_one_letter_code
_entity_poly.pdbx_strand_id
1 'polypeptide(L)'
;MAPSGNKPQVSVQFHWVETRIRDVSSESTDDDGRGGLSFYTESIVTPLFKKVYFRSIYLHYCGQIVYDFLEDQIDNSPFLAQINLFSNNWPKSTSDLLASFCLKGRPGKRVSVFLYREKEDPIDSDYIQLLLDLWKTNGNLHFELYFTGRIVAFQSFFKHETEKSVVIFSNCARRMECFTCECDQFKKCLLKERYPQYHNF
;
A
#
# COMPACT_ATOMS: atom_id res chain seq x y z
N MET A 1 -9.26 25.05 32.32
CA MET A 1 -8.59 23.84 31.82
C MET A 1 -9.66 22.87 31.35
N ALA A 2 -9.82 22.69 30.04
CA ALA A 2 -10.79 21.73 29.49
C ALA A 2 -10.09 20.37 29.30
N PRO A 3 -10.74 19.25 29.63
CA PRO A 3 -10.15 17.93 29.45
C PRO A 3 -10.11 17.58 27.96
N SER A 4 -8.89 17.38 27.46
CA SER A 4 -8.58 16.81 26.15
C SER A 4 -9.15 15.38 26.08
N GLY A 5 -10.34 15.24 25.50
CA GLY A 5 -10.97 13.96 25.23
C GLY A 5 -10.24 13.21 24.13
N ASN A 6 -9.35 12.28 24.51
CA ASN A 6 -8.82 11.29 23.60
C ASN A 6 -9.97 10.38 23.15
N LYS A 7 -10.39 10.52 21.88
CA LYS A 7 -11.28 9.54 21.26
C LYS A 7 -10.54 8.21 21.14
N PRO A 8 -11.13 7.09 21.58
CA PRO A 8 -10.50 5.77 21.42
C PRO A 8 -10.35 5.48 19.94
N GLN A 9 -9.10 5.32 19.50
CA GLN A 9 -8.80 4.82 18.17
C GLN A 9 -8.99 3.31 18.21
N VAL A 10 -10.16 2.85 17.77
CA VAL A 10 -10.43 1.42 17.64
C VAL A 10 -9.60 0.91 16.46
N SER A 11 -8.40 0.39 16.75
CA SER A 11 -7.71 -0.49 15.82
C SER A 11 -8.41 -1.85 15.91
N VAL A 12 -9.37 -2.10 15.01
CA VAL A 12 -9.81 -3.47 14.78
C VAL A 12 -8.64 -4.15 14.05
N GLN A 13 -7.73 -4.73 14.82
CA GLN A 13 -6.97 -5.85 14.30
C GLN A 13 -8.02 -6.93 14.07
N PHE A 14 -8.44 -7.07 12.82
CA PHE A 14 -8.87 -8.38 12.36
C PHE A 14 -7.63 -9.25 12.45
N HIS A 15 -7.36 -9.77 13.66
CA HIS A 15 -6.86 -11.11 13.76
C HIS A 15 -7.94 -11.91 13.07
N TRP A 16 -7.77 -12.11 11.77
CA TRP A 16 -8.39 -13.24 11.14
C TRP A 16 -8.16 -14.37 12.12
N VAL A 17 -9.24 -14.89 12.73
CA VAL A 17 -9.35 -16.33 12.91
C VAL A 17 -8.70 -16.86 11.66
N GLU A 18 -7.66 -17.69 11.78
CA GLU A 18 -7.07 -18.40 10.66
C GLU A 18 -8.18 -19.25 9.99
N THR A 19 -9.13 -18.64 9.32
CA THR A 19 -9.54 -19.06 8.00
C THR A 19 -8.37 -18.68 7.12
N ARG A 20 -7.26 -19.39 7.34
CA ARG A 20 -6.55 -19.97 6.22
C ARG A 20 -7.65 -20.60 5.38
N ILE A 21 -8.07 -19.91 4.33
CA ILE A 21 -8.39 -20.60 3.10
C ILE A 21 -7.02 -21.13 2.65
N ARG A 22 -6.56 -22.20 3.32
CA ARG A 22 -5.60 -23.10 2.70
C ARG A 22 -6.42 -23.65 1.55
N ASP A 23 -6.02 -23.30 0.35
CA ASP A 23 -6.17 -24.25 -0.75
C ASP A 23 -5.57 -25.56 -0.23
N VAL A 24 -6.42 -26.53 0.07
CA VAL A 24 -6.01 -27.90 0.39
C VAL A 24 -5.63 -28.52 -0.96
N SER A 25 -4.49 -28.11 -1.50
CA SER A 25 -4.04 -28.56 -2.81
C SER A 25 -2.51 -28.52 -2.90
N SER A 26 -1.85 -29.23 -1.99
CA SER A 26 -0.52 -29.80 -2.25
C SER A 26 -0.10 -30.81 -1.16
N GLU A 27 -0.72 -31.99 -1.14
CA GLU A 27 -0.09 -33.28 -0.76
C GLU A 27 -1.13 -34.39 -0.80
N SER A 28 -1.39 -34.90 -2.00
CA SER A 28 -1.65 -36.33 -2.23
C SER A 28 -1.81 -36.56 -3.74
N THR A 29 -0.77 -37.08 -4.38
CA THR A 29 -1.00 -38.01 -5.47
C THR A 29 -1.67 -39.22 -4.83
N ASP A 30 -3.00 -39.29 -4.95
CA ASP A 30 -3.78 -40.52 -5.07
C ASP A 30 -5.28 -40.12 -5.06
N ASP A 31 -5.88 -40.25 -6.23
CA ASP A 31 -7.18 -40.89 -6.47
C ASP A 31 -8.20 -40.85 -5.32
N ASP A 32 -9.25 -40.03 -5.44
CA ASP A 32 -10.54 -40.45 -6.02
C ASP A 32 -11.68 -39.50 -5.58
N GLY A 33 -12.50 -39.06 -6.53
CA GLY A 33 -13.90 -38.69 -6.27
C GLY A 33 -14.26 -37.40 -5.51
N ARG A 34 -14.63 -36.38 -6.30
CA ARG A 34 -15.83 -35.52 -6.10
C ARG A 34 -15.74 -34.43 -5.02
N GLY A 35 -15.16 -33.30 -5.44
CA GLY A 35 -15.18 -32.01 -4.76
C GLY A 35 -16.58 -31.40 -4.61
N GLY A 36 -16.73 -30.64 -3.52
CA GLY A 36 -17.94 -29.92 -3.17
C GLY A 36 -17.70 -28.94 -2.02
N LEU A 37 -16.73 -28.03 -2.17
CA LEU A 37 -16.50 -26.97 -1.20
C LEU A 37 -16.12 -25.66 -1.91
N SER A 38 -17.03 -25.10 -2.72
CA SER A 38 -16.77 -23.81 -3.37
C SER A 38 -17.93 -22.81 -3.42
N PHE A 39 -19.12 -23.12 -2.88
CA PHE A 39 -20.29 -22.23 -3.05
C PHE A 39 -20.82 -21.54 -1.79
N TYR A 40 -20.42 -21.95 -0.58
CA TYR A 40 -20.99 -21.38 0.66
C TYR A 40 -20.23 -20.19 1.25
N THR A 41 -18.98 -19.95 0.83
CA THR A 41 -18.20 -18.78 1.27
C THR A 41 -18.50 -17.52 0.45
N GLU A 42 -19.09 -17.66 -0.73
CA GLU A 42 -19.33 -16.53 -1.64
C GLU A 42 -20.50 -15.63 -1.18
N SER A 43 -21.55 -16.20 -0.57
CA SER A 43 -22.80 -15.47 -0.32
C SER A 43 -22.80 -14.54 0.91
N ILE A 44 -21.95 -14.79 1.91
CA ILE A 44 -21.93 -14.00 3.16
C ILE A 44 -20.89 -12.87 3.09
N VAL A 45 -19.86 -13.03 2.25
CA VAL A 45 -18.69 -12.16 2.22
C VAL A 45 -18.97 -10.88 1.43
N THR A 46 -19.74 -10.93 0.35
CA THR A 46 -20.01 -9.77 -0.53
C THR A 46 -20.74 -8.59 0.15
N PRO A 47 -21.77 -8.78 1.00
CA PRO A 47 -22.47 -7.66 1.64
C PRO A 47 -21.62 -6.93 2.69
N LEU A 48 -20.69 -7.64 3.34
CA LEU A 48 -19.82 -7.06 4.36
C LEU A 48 -18.80 -6.10 3.74
N PHE A 49 -18.31 -6.41 2.54
CA PHE A 49 -17.36 -5.55 1.84
C PHE A 49 -17.93 -4.19 1.43
N LYS A 50 -19.23 -4.11 1.14
CA LYS A 50 -19.87 -2.83 0.73
C LYS A 50 -20.09 -1.83 1.86
N LYS A 51 -19.86 -2.19 3.12
CA LYS A 51 -20.22 -1.35 4.29
C LYS A 51 -19.07 -1.06 5.24
N VAL A 52 -17.90 -1.64 5.01
CA VAL A 52 -16.76 -1.46 5.91
C VAL A 52 -15.61 -0.89 5.11
N TYR A 53 -15.15 0.27 5.55
CA TYR A 53 -13.94 0.88 5.05
C TYR A 53 -12.82 0.59 6.04
N PHE A 54 -11.61 0.39 5.52
CA PHE A 54 -10.44 0.05 6.32
C PHE A 54 -9.38 1.14 6.25
N ARG A 55 -8.65 1.32 7.36
CA ARG A 55 -7.47 2.19 7.41
C ARG A 55 -6.22 1.47 6.89
N SER A 56 -6.13 0.18 7.19
CA SER A 56 -5.03 -0.67 6.78
C SER A 56 -5.61 -2.00 6.31
N ILE A 57 -5.14 -2.47 5.14
CA ILE A 57 -5.53 -3.77 4.59
C ILE A 57 -4.30 -4.64 4.34
N TYR A 58 -4.51 -5.95 4.49
CA TYR A 58 -3.52 -7.00 4.32
C TYR A 58 -4.18 -8.07 3.44
N LEU A 59 -3.70 -8.23 2.21
CA LEU A 59 -4.37 -9.04 1.20
C LEU A 59 -3.42 -10.06 0.58
N HIS A 60 -3.88 -11.31 0.51
CA HIS A 60 -3.27 -12.34 -0.31
C HIS A 60 -4.11 -12.50 -1.58
N TYR A 61 -3.50 -12.42 -2.76
CA TYR A 61 -4.28 -12.60 -3.99
C TYR A 61 -4.76 -14.05 -4.13
N CYS A 62 -6.08 -14.23 -4.16
CA CYS A 62 -6.75 -15.52 -4.41
C CYS A 62 -7.88 -15.43 -5.46
N GLY A 63 -7.83 -14.42 -6.34
CA GLY A 63 -8.77 -14.27 -7.45
C GLY A 63 -9.44 -12.89 -7.50
N GLN A 64 -10.39 -12.76 -8.42
CA GLN A 64 -11.01 -11.48 -8.77
C GLN A 64 -11.72 -10.81 -7.59
N ILE A 65 -12.37 -11.57 -6.71
CA ILE A 65 -13.08 -11.02 -5.54
C ILE A 65 -12.16 -10.18 -4.64
N VAL A 66 -10.91 -10.62 -4.43
CA VAL A 66 -9.93 -9.87 -3.63
C VAL A 66 -9.43 -8.64 -4.37
N TYR A 67 -9.32 -8.71 -5.70
CA TYR A 67 -8.97 -7.56 -6.53
C TYR A 67 -10.06 -6.49 -6.49
N ASP A 68 -11.32 -6.88 -6.70
CA ASP A 68 -12.49 -5.98 -6.64
C ASP A 68 -12.60 -5.35 -5.25
N PHE A 69 -12.33 -6.11 -4.19
CA PHE A 69 -12.26 -5.57 -2.83
C PHE A 69 -11.15 -4.53 -2.66
N LEU A 70 -9.95 -4.80 -3.17
CA LEU A 70 -8.84 -3.85 -3.14
C LEU A 70 -9.20 -2.56 -3.88
N GLU A 71 -9.81 -2.68 -5.07
CA GLU A 71 -10.26 -1.55 -5.88
C GLU A 71 -11.31 -0.71 -5.15
N ASP A 72 -12.37 -1.35 -4.64
CA ASP A 72 -13.41 -0.69 -3.85
C ASP A 72 -12.84 0.03 -2.61
N GLN A 73 -11.92 -0.60 -1.88
CA GLN A 73 -11.30 0.05 -0.73
C GLN A 73 -10.44 1.23 -1.14
N ILE A 74 -9.69 1.13 -2.23
CA ILE A 74 -8.89 2.25 -2.72
C ILE A 74 -9.81 3.39 -3.09
N ASP A 75 -10.87 3.16 -3.87
CA ASP A 75 -11.75 4.20 -4.38
C ASP A 75 -12.61 4.84 -3.29
N ASN A 76 -13.21 4.02 -2.44
CA ASN A 76 -14.28 4.44 -1.56
C ASN A 76 -13.85 4.65 -0.10
N SER A 77 -12.71 4.13 0.36
CA SER A 77 -12.27 4.33 1.76
C SER A 77 -11.56 5.68 1.95
N PRO A 78 -12.16 6.65 2.69
CA PRO A 78 -11.53 7.96 2.88
C PRO A 78 -10.35 7.92 3.85
N PHE A 79 -10.24 6.85 4.64
CA PHE A 79 -9.23 6.70 5.68
C PHE A 79 -8.21 5.59 5.40
N LEU A 80 -8.28 4.93 4.24
CA LEU A 80 -7.24 4.01 3.81
C LEU A 80 -5.91 4.75 3.76
N ALA A 81 -4.95 4.23 4.51
CA ALA A 81 -3.63 4.76 4.72
C ALA A 81 -2.54 3.71 4.47
N GLN A 82 -2.88 2.42 4.52
CA GLN A 82 -1.90 1.37 4.32
C GLN A 82 -2.46 0.17 3.55
N ILE A 83 -1.68 -0.33 2.59
CA ILE A 83 -1.98 -1.52 1.83
C ILE A 83 -0.76 -2.45 1.92
N ASN A 84 -1.00 -3.70 2.32
CA ASN A 84 0.01 -4.75 2.31
C ASN A 84 -0.48 -5.86 1.38
N LEU A 85 0.18 -6.02 0.24
CA LEU A 85 -0.13 -7.06 -0.73
C LEU A 85 0.91 -8.18 -0.61
N PHE A 86 0.40 -9.39 -0.39
CA PHE A 86 1.15 -10.63 -0.35
C PHE A 86 0.76 -11.47 -1.56
N SER A 87 1.66 -12.32 -2.04
CA SER A 87 1.56 -13.14 -3.27
C SER A 87 2.24 -12.53 -4.49
N ASN A 88 2.69 -13.43 -5.36
CA ASN A 88 3.30 -13.10 -6.66
C ASN A 88 2.27 -13.01 -7.80
N ASN A 89 1.02 -13.39 -7.54
CA ASN A 89 0.00 -13.62 -8.58
C ASN A 89 -0.92 -12.42 -8.83
N TRP A 90 -0.60 -11.24 -8.27
CA TRP A 90 -1.39 -10.03 -8.51
C TRP A 90 -1.39 -9.67 -10.01
N PRO A 91 -2.55 -9.31 -10.60
CA PRO A 91 -2.64 -8.86 -11.98
C PRO A 91 -1.73 -7.66 -12.26
N LYS A 92 -1.26 -7.50 -13.50
CA LYS A 92 -0.44 -6.33 -13.89
C LYS A 92 -1.16 -4.99 -13.65
N SER A 93 -2.48 -4.96 -13.81
CA SER A 93 -3.32 -3.79 -13.52
C SER A 93 -3.31 -3.36 -12.04
N THR A 94 -2.80 -4.21 -11.14
CA THR A 94 -2.59 -3.83 -9.72
C THR A 94 -1.64 -2.63 -9.60
N SER A 95 -0.69 -2.48 -10.52
CA SER A 95 0.23 -1.33 -10.53
C SER A 95 -0.51 -0.01 -10.69
N ASP A 96 -1.42 0.10 -11.67
CA ASP A 96 -2.19 1.32 -11.91
C ASP A 96 -3.08 1.66 -10.71
N LEU A 97 -3.65 0.63 -10.09
CA LEU A 97 -4.48 0.75 -8.90
C LEU A 97 -3.67 1.22 -7.67
N LEU A 98 -2.46 0.72 -7.49
CA LEU A 98 -1.58 1.20 -6.41
C LEU A 98 -1.05 2.61 -6.67
N ALA A 99 -0.81 2.96 -7.93
CA ALA A 99 -0.45 4.32 -8.32
C ALA A 99 -1.59 5.30 -7.99
N SER A 100 -2.85 4.96 -8.28
CA SER A 100 -4.00 5.78 -7.91
C SER A 100 -4.15 5.93 -6.39
N PHE A 101 -3.84 4.88 -5.63
CA PHE A 101 -3.78 4.96 -4.17
C PHE A 101 -2.67 5.90 -3.68
N CYS A 102 -1.45 5.82 -4.25
CA CYS A 102 -0.35 6.72 -3.91
C CYS A 102 -0.70 8.20 -4.16
N LEU A 103 -1.49 8.50 -5.20
CA LEU A 103 -2.00 9.85 -5.47
C LEU A 103 -2.95 10.39 -4.38
N LYS A 104 -3.50 9.53 -3.52
CA LYS A 104 -4.28 9.96 -2.35
C LYS A 104 -3.41 10.48 -1.20
N GLY A 105 -2.09 10.26 -1.26
CA GLY A 105 -1.11 10.80 -0.34
C GLY A 105 -0.89 12.30 -0.55
N ARG A 106 -1.00 13.09 0.51
CA ARG A 106 -0.87 14.55 0.47
C ARG A 106 -0.31 15.07 1.80
N PRO A 107 0.07 16.35 1.91
CA PRO A 107 0.50 16.92 3.18
C PRO A 107 -0.47 16.60 4.33
N GLY A 108 0.06 16.12 5.46
CA GLY A 108 -0.72 15.66 6.61
C GLY A 108 -1.49 14.34 6.45
N LYS A 109 -1.56 13.74 5.25
CA LYS A 109 -2.10 12.39 5.01
C LYS A 109 -1.11 11.55 4.21
N ARG A 110 -0.29 10.78 4.93
CA ARG A 110 0.62 9.82 4.34
C ARG A 110 -0.07 8.50 4.01
N VAL A 111 0.21 7.95 2.83
CA VAL A 111 -0.22 6.60 2.44
C VAL A 111 1.00 5.68 2.26
N SER A 112 0.86 4.41 2.58
CA SER A 112 1.96 3.44 2.52
C SER A 112 1.53 2.16 1.81
N VAL A 113 2.36 1.68 0.88
CA VAL A 113 2.17 0.43 0.15
C VAL A 113 3.32 -0.51 0.47
N PHE A 114 3.01 -1.75 0.82
CA PHE A 114 3.95 -2.82 1.08
C PHE A 114 3.68 -3.96 0.10
N LEU A 115 4.66 -4.27 -0.73
CA LEU A 115 4.59 -5.34 -1.74
C LEU A 115 5.52 -6.47 -1.33
N TYR A 116 4.94 -7.56 -0.84
CA TYR A 116 5.65 -8.78 -0.48
C TYR A 116 5.57 -9.79 -1.64
N ARG A 117 6.67 -9.97 -2.35
CA ARG A 117 6.88 -11.08 -3.30
C ARG A 117 7.99 -12.02 -2.85
N GLU A 118 7.72 -13.30 -3.00
CA GLU A 118 8.64 -14.39 -2.68
C GLU A 118 9.59 -14.74 -3.85
N LYS A 119 9.20 -14.40 -5.08
CA LYS A 119 9.99 -14.65 -6.31
C LYS A 119 10.44 -13.33 -6.96
N GLU A 120 11.66 -13.34 -7.51
CA GLU A 120 12.27 -12.26 -8.32
C GLU A 120 11.41 -12.06 -9.59
N ASP A 121 10.92 -10.90 -10.02
CA ASP A 121 11.02 -9.50 -9.58
C ASP A 121 9.63 -8.84 -9.56
N PRO A 122 9.25 -8.08 -8.52
CA PRO A 122 7.89 -7.52 -8.40
C PRO A 122 7.65 -6.19 -9.07
N ILE A 123 8.67 -5.33 -9.09
CA ILE A 123 8.53 -3.93 -9.43
C ILE A 123 9.50 -3.64 -10.54
N ASP A 124 8.94 -3.53 -11.74
CA ASP A 124 9.69 -3.08 -12.88
C ASP A 124 10.17 -1.64 -12.64
N SER A 125 11.34 -1.33 -13.19
CA SER A 125 11.82 0.02 -13.41
C SER A 125 10.74 0.93 -14.01
N ASP A 126 9.90 0.41 -14.91
CA ASP A 126 8.76 1.12 -15.49
C ASP A 126 7.76 1.61 -14.43
N TYR A 127 7.50 0.80 -13.39
CA TYR A 127 6.59 1.19 -12.31
C TYR A 127 7.20 2.25 -11.38
N ILE A 128 8.50 2.14 -11.07
CA ILE A 128 9.20 3.20 -10.32
C ILE A 128 9.20 4.50 -11.13
N GLN A 129 9.44 4.42 -12.44
CA GLN A 129 9.42 5.56 -13.33
C GLN A 129 8.03 6.21 -13.38
N LEU A 130 6.96 5.42 -13.48
CA LEU A 130 5.58 5.89 -13.39
C LEU A 130 5.35 6.69 -12.09
N LEU A 131 5.76 6.17 -10.93
CA LEU A 131 5.60 6.86 -9.65
C LEU A 131 6.42 8.15 -9.57
N LEU A 132 7.63 8.17 -10.14
CA LEU A 132 8.45 9.37 -10.24
C LEU A 132 7.79 10.43 -11.13
N ASP A 133 7.21 10.04 -12.25
CA ASP A 133 6.54 10.97 -13.17
C ASP A 133 5.25 11.51 -12.56
N LEU A 134 4.47 10.66 -11.87
CA LEU A 134 3.33 11.11 -11.07
C LEU A 134 3.74 12.13 -10.00
N TRP A 135 4.86 11.90 -9.31
CA TRP A 135 5.39 12.85 -8.33
C TRP A 135 5.84 14.16 -8.99
N LYS A 136 6.53 14.12 -10.14
CA LYS A 136 6.93 15.33 -10.88
C LYS A 136 5.72 16.15 -11.35
N THR A 137 4.64 15.49 -11.76
CA THR A 137 3.45 16.18 -12.25
C THR A 137 2.65 16.83 -11.12
N ASN A 138 2.55 16.17 -9.95
CA ASN A 138 1.68 16.63 -8.87
C ASN A 138 2.42 17.45 -7.81
N GLY A 139 3.72 17.22 -7.60
CA GLY A 139 4.57 18.00 -6.70
C GLY A 139 4.34 17.79 -5.20
N ASN A 140 3.11 17.44 -4.81
CA ASN A 140 2.61 17.46 -3.44
C ASN A 140 2.30 16.06 -2.87
N LEU A 141 2.87 15.01 -3.46
CA LEU A 141 2.59 13.64 -3.03
C LEU A 141 3.31 13.31 -1.71
N HIS A 142 2.64 12.51 -0.87
CA HIS A 142 3.21 12.02 0.38
C HIS A 142 2.92 10.53 0.56
N PHE A 143 3.84 9.68 0.10
CA PHE A 143 3.68 8.22 0.17
C PHE A 143 4.97 7.47 0.52
N GLU A 144 4.79 6.22 0.93
CA GLU A 144 5.85 5.22 1.09
C GLU A 144 5.54 4.00 0.25
N LEU A 145 6.55 3.46 -0.42
CA LEU A 145 6.47 2.17 -1.09
C LEU A 145 7.60 1.29 -0.57
N TYR A 146 7.26 0.10 -0.11
CA TYR A 146 8.19 -0.93 0.35
C TYR A 146 8.04 -2.17 -0.54
N PHE A 147 9.15 -2.82 -0.87
CA PHE A 147 9.14 -4.01 -1.70
C PHE A 147 10.23 -5.02 -1.31
N THR A 148 10.03 -6.30 -1.62
CA THR A 148 10.99 -7.35 -1.27
C THR A 148 11.95 -7.76 -2.41
N GLY A 149 11.87 -7.12 -3.58
CA GLY A 149 12.71 -7.41 -4.75
C GLY A 149 14.16 -6.92 -4.66
N ARG A 150 15.06 -7.52 -5.45
CA ARG A 150 16.44 -7.04 -5.63
C ARG A 150 16.44 -5.97 -6.72
N ILE A 151 16.79 -4.74 -6.35
CA ILE A 151 17.14 -3.72 -7.33
C ILE A 151 18.65 -3.56 -7.28
N VAL A 152 19.30 -3.40 -8.44
CA VAL A 152 20.74 -3.15 -8.49
C VAL A 152 21.02 -1.85 -7.71
N ALA A 153 22.00 -1.90 -6.81
CA ALA A 153 22.11 -0.93 -5.73
C ALA A 153 22.45 0.48 -6.20
N PHE A 154 21.46 1.37 -6.17
CA PHE A 154 21.64 2.80 -6.25
C PHE A 154 20.76 3.47 -5.20
N GLN A 155 21.36 4.34 -4.38
CA GLN A 155 20.61 5.32 -3.62
C GLN A 155 20.44 6.53 -4.54
N SER A 156 19.20 6.89 -4.84
CA SER A 156 18.89 8.06 -5.64
C SER A 156 18.04 9.04 -4.87
N PHE A 157 18.27 10.32 -5.18
CA PHE A 157 17.62 11.45 -4.55
C PHE A 157 17.16 12.40 -5.64
N PHE A 158 15.90 12.81 -5.57
CA PHE A 158 15.31 13.76 -6.50
C PHE A 158 14.66 14.88 -5.71
N LYS A 159 14.84 16.12 -6.17
CA LYS A 159 14.26 17.32 -5.56
C LYS A 159 13.33 18.00 -6.55
N HIS A 160 12.15 18.40 -6.09
CA HIS A 160 11.23 19.26 -6.82
C HIS A 160 11.35 20.67 -6.23
N GLU A 161 12.09 21.55 -6.89
CA GLU A 161 12.40 22.87 -6.31
C GLU A 161 11.16 23.73 -6.12
N THR A 162 10.25 23.73 -7.10
CA THR A 162 9.05 24.59 -7.07
C THR A 162 8.03 24.15 -6.01
N GLU A 163 7.95 22.86 -5.72
CA GLU A 163 6.92 22.26 -4.85
C GLU A 163 7.47 21.90 -3.47
N LYS A 164 8.74 22.25 -3.23
CA LYS A 164 9.47 21.96 -1.99
C LYS A 164 9.35 20.48 -1.57
N SER A 165 9.44 19.56 -2.53
CA SER A 165 9.29 18.12 -2.29
C SER A 165 10.52 17.33 -2.69
N VAL A 166 10.67 16.13 -2.14
CA VAL A 166 11.77 15.20 -2.45
C VAL A 166 11.25 13.79 -2.62
N VAL A 167 11.94 13.04 -3.49
CA VAL A 167 11.87 11.58 -3.54
C VAL A 167 13.20 11.02 -3.08
N ILE A 168 13.12 10.08 -2.15
CA ILE A 168 14.27 9.34 -1.62
C ILE A 168 14.05 7.88 -1.97
N PHE A 169 14.99 7.31 -2.72
CA PHE A 169 15.00 5.90 -3.05
C PHE A 169 16.18 5.23 -2.34
N SER A 170 15.87 4.30 -1.45
CA SER A 170 16.85 3.55 -0.66
C SER A 170 16.78 2.08 -1.04
N ASN A 171 17.81 1.58 -1.73
CA ASN A 171 17.87 0.15 -2.04
C ASN A 171 18.12 -0.71 -0.79
N CYS A 172 18.94 -0.25 0.16
CA CYS A 172 19.21 -1.00 1.39
C CYS A 172 17.92 -1.24 2.21
N ALA A 173 17.02 -0.26 2.22
CA ALA A 173 15.71 -0.37 2.87
C ALA A 173 14.60 -0.89 1.94
N ARG A 174 14.91 -1.12 0.65
CA ARG A 174 13.97 -1.45 -0.44
C ARG A 174 12.71 -0.60 -0.40
N ARG A 175 12.95 0.71 -0.35
CA ARG A 175 11.94 1.70 -0.02
C ARG A 175 12.07 2.93 -0.89
N MET A 176 10.93 3.41 -1.38
CA MET A 176 10.76 4.72 -1.98
C MET A 176 9.90 5.58 -1.05
N GLU A 177 10.35 6.80 -0.79
CA GLU A 177 9.59 7.78 0.00
C GLU A 177 9.47 9.08 -0.76
N CYS A 178 8.25 9.60 -0.81
CA CYS A 178 7.98 10.94 -1.31
C CYS A 178 7.54 11.83 -0.15
N PHE A 179 8.18 12.97 -0.01
CA PHE A 179 7.86 13.96 1.02
C PHE A 179 7.65 15.33 0.40
N THR A 180 6.66 16.06 0.88
CA THR A 180 6.49 17.47 0.59
C THR A 180 6.79 18.28 1.84
N CYS A 181 7.50 19.40 1.72
CA CYS A 181 7.77 20.30 2.83
C CYS A 181 6.45 20.89 3.34
N GLU A 182 6.25 20.78 4.64
CA GLU A 182 5.00 21.13 5.32
C GLU A 182 5.15 22.36 6.23
N CYS A 183 6.34 23.00 6.29
CA CYS A 183 6.63 24.09 7.24
C CYS A 183 5.72 25.31 7.09
N ASP A 184 5.20 25.57 5.90
CA ASP A 184 4.30 26.70 5.65
C ASP A 184 2.88 26.45 6.19
N GLN A 185 2.51 25.18 6.41
CA GLN A 185 1.16 24.76 6.80
C GLN A 185 1.09 24.18 8.22
N PHE A 186 2.17 23.53 8.67
CA PHE A 186 2.20 22.75 9.90
C PHE A 186 3.42 23.12 10.75
N LYS A 187 3.24 23.10 12.07
CA LYS A 187 4.35 23.31 13.03
C LYS A 187 5.41 22.20 12.96
N LYS A 188 4.99 21.00 12.54
CA LYS A 188 5.85 19.83 12.37
C LYS A 188 5.91 19.50 10.88
N CYS A 189 7.12 19.25 10.37
CA CYS A 189 7.36 18.90 8.98
C CYS A 189 8.12 17.57 8.95
N LEU A 190 7.50 16.52 8.44
CA LEU A 190 8.08 15.17 8.42
C LEU A 190 9.38 15.11 7.62
N LEU A 191 9.49 15.91 6.55
CA LEU A 191 10.72 16.04 5.77
C LEU A 191 11.86 16.62 6.63
N LYS A 192 11.59 17.68 7.40
CA LYS A 192 12.58 18.30 8.29
C LYS A 192 13.04 17.35 9.40
N GLU A 193 12.10 16.58 9.95
CA GLU A 193 12.36 15.67 11.06
C GLU A 193 13.20 14.46 10.62
N ARG A 194 12.86 13.83 9.47
CA ARG A 194 13.54 12.62 9.00
C ARG A 194 14.79 12.89 8.18
N TYR A 195 14.79 13.98 7.41
CA TYR A 195 15.86 14.32 6.47
C TYR A 195 16.20 15.81 6.50
N PRO A 196 16.68 16.34 7.65
CA PRO A 196 17.01 17.75 7.79
C PRO A 196 18.01 18.24 6.74
N GLN A 197 18.92 17.38 6.27
CA GLN A 197 19.90 17.69 5.24
C GLN A 197 19.29 17.99 3.86
N TYR A 198 18.07 17.51 3.58
CA TYR A 198 17.38 17.74 2.31
C TYR A 198 16.27 18.80 2.41
N HIS A 199 16.11 19.42 3.57
CA HIS A 199 15.06 20.40 3.83
C HIS A 199 15.41 21.83 3.39
N ASN A 200 16.59 22.07 2.81
CA ASN A 200 16.99 23.42 2.37
C ASN A 200 16.36 23.75 1.00
N PHE A 201 15.18 24.36 1.02
CA PHE A 201 14.46 24.87 -0.15
C PHE A 201 14.44 26.39 -0.17
#